data_AF-A0A928QEG7-F1
#
_entry.id   AF-A0A928QEG7-F1
#
_cell.length_a   1.000
_cell.length_b   1.000
_cell.length_c   1.000
_cell.angle_alpha   90.00
_cell.angle_beta   90.00
_cell.angle_gamma   90.00
#
_symmetry.space_group_name_H-M   'P 1'
#
loop_
_entity.id
_entity.type
_entity.pdbx_description
1 polymer ?
#
loop_
_entity_poly.entity_id
_entity_poly.type
_entity_poly.pdbx_seq_one_letter_code
_entity_poly.pdbx_strand_id
1 'polypeptide(L)'
;MTIINYYDEIKDFQRLTDCTEKVEIAVSRLEKPVGITEEKVLMYQDYLFENRLDTVMQFIDMNRLHIMPLLVKYRLIKKSNILKLTEYARENRKLDIMSYLMEAGNQFRTQPRQMDVVTKFVKGKSSLPVVEKSDYSRARAGDIIWLGRTPAPWKVLENKGGRLLLLSEYVLDCLPFEDFYDPFYFSMSFDRTRWPFSTIRRHINSDFYNSLLTEEEKHRVESVYISADDRLTFEPREDAKEDKMFLLSRSETEKYLKTEKSRVAPVTSFATRSMLYERFENYAYWWLRTPGEYTVEKMYVLNGRFTSRNSLVGGDHFNFLGVRPAFYYKY
;
A
#
# COMPACT_ATOMS: atom_id res chain seq x y z
N MET A 1 23.18 -45.85 -0.39
CA MET A 1 23.62 -44.45 -0.22
C MET A 1 24.50 -44.16 -1.43
N THR A 2 23.89 -43.62 -2.48
CA THR A 2 24.52 -43.56 -3.80
C THR A 2 24.65 -42.09 -4.17
N ILE A 3 25.86 -41.57 -3.98
CA ILE A 3 26.30 -40.24 -4.40
C ILE A 3 26.56 -40.34 -5.91
N ILE A 4 25.51 -40.12 -6.71
CA ILE A 4 25.51 -39.95 -8.17
C ILE A 4 24.43 -38.88 -8.40
N ASN A 5 24.61 -37.69 -8.96
CA ASN A 5 25.71 -37.05 -9.65
C ASN A 5 25.57 -35.52 -9.38
N TYR A 6 26.41 -34.94 -8.51
CA TYR A 6 26.46 -33.48 -8.27
C TYR A 6 27.26 -32.75 -9.37
N TYR A 7 27.69 -33.48 -10.42
CA TYR A 7 28.65 -33.07 -11.45
C TYR A 7 28.13 -33.17 -12.90
N ASP A 8 26.81 -33.29 -13.10
CA ASP A 8 26.13 -32.82 -14.33
C ASP A 8 25.60 -31.38 -14.14
N GLU A 9 26.11 -30.69 -13.11
CA GLU A 9 25.81 -29.31 -12.78
C GLU A 9 26.24 -28.36 -13.91
N ILE A 10 25.21 -27.86 -14.62
CA ILE A 10 25.21 -26.65 -15.44
C ILE A 10 25.58 -26.91 -16.92
N LYS A 11 24.57 -27.24 -17.74
CA LYS A 11 24.38 -26.44 -18.96
C LYS A 11 24.36 -24.99 -18.46
N ASP A 12 25.28 -24.14 -18.92
CA ASP A 12 25.36 -22.72 -18.51
C ASP A 12 23.95 -22.19 -18.24
N PHE A 13 23.64 -21.78 -17.01
CA PHE A 13 22.30 -21.33 -16.63
C PHE A 13 21.76 -20.28 -17.61
N GLN A 14 22.67 -19.51 -18.22
CA GLN A 14 22.41 -18.57 -19.30
C GLN A 14 21.99 -19.23 -20.64
N ARG A 15 22.55 -20.40 -20.97
CA ARG A 15 22.26 -21.18 -22.18
C ARG A 15 20.95 -21.98 -22.13
N LEU A 16 20.35 -22.16 -20.95
CA LEU A 16 19.02 -22.75 -20.88
C LEU A 16 18.00 -21.84 -21.58
N THR A 17 17.05 -22.42 -22.30
CA THR A 17 15.97 -21.69 -22.97
C THR A 17 14.64 -21.83 -22.24
N ASP A 18 14.45 -22.94 -21.52
CA ASP A 18 13.25 -23.17 -20.73
C ASP A 18 13.27 -22.32 -19.45
N CYS A 19 12.26 -21.47 -19.34
CA CYS A 19 12.06 -20.58 -18.21
C CYS A 19 11.73 -21.32 -16.91
N THR A 20 10.98 -22.42 -17.00
CA THR A 20 10.54 -23.22 -15.86
C THR A 20 11.70 -24.01 -15.27
N GLU A 21 12.50 -24.66 -16.13
CA GLU A 21 13.73 -25.36 -15.74
C GLU A 21 14.71 -24.43 -15.02
N LYS A 22 14.90 -23.21 -15.53
CA LYS A 22 15.73 -22.19 -14.86
C LYS A 22 15.18 -21.80 -13.48
N VAL A 23 13.87 -21.60 -13.34
CA VAL A 23 13.27 -21.28 -12.03
C VAL A 23 13.47 -22.43 -11.04
N GLU A 24 13.24 -23.67 -11.48
CA GLU A 24 13.44 -24.86 -10.63
C GLU A 24 14.90 -25.00 -10.18
N ILE A 25 15.87 -24.79 -11.09
CA ILE A 25 17.30 -24.81 -10.76
C ILE A 25 17.64 -23.69 -9.77
N ALA A 26 17.22 -22.46 -10.05
CA ALA A 26 17.50 -21.31 -9.20
C ALA A 26 16.96 -21.51 -7.77
N VAL A 27 15.69 -21.91 -7.66
CA VAL A 27 15.04 -22.20 -6.36
C VAL A 27 15.74 -23.36 -5.64
N SER A 28 16.03 -24.46 -6.33
CA SER A 28 16.69 -25.64 -5.75
C SER A 28 18.07 -25.32 -5.18
N ARG A 29 18.88 -24.52 -5.90
CA ARG A 29 20.21 -24.07 -5.43
C ARG A 29 20.13 -23.10 -4.28
N LEU A 30 19.10 -22.25 -4.22
CA LEU A 30 18.89 -21.33 -3.11
C LEU A 30 18.38 -22.04 -1.84
N GLU A 31 17.59 -23.13 -1.97
CA GLU A 31 17.18 -23.95 -0.81
C GLU A 31 18.34 -24.81 -0.28
N LYS A 32 19.28 -25.22 -1.15
CA LYS A 32 20.43 -26.07 -0.80
C LYS A 32 21.73 -25.49 -1.37
N PRO A 33 22.31 -24.46 -0.74
CA PRO A 33 23.49 -23.76 -1.23
C PRO A 33 24.78 -24.53 -0.92
N VAL A 34 24.93 -25.75 -1.43
CA VAL A 34 26.17 -26.54 -1.27
C VAL A 34 27.13 -26.19 -2.41
N GLY A 35 28.28 -25.62 -2.10
CA GLY A 35 29.34 -25.35 -3.08
C GLY A 35 29.05 -24.24 -4.09
N ILE A 36 28.10 -23.34 -3.81
CA ILE A 36 27.83 -22.15 -4.65
C ILE A 36 28.54 -20.90 -4.13
N THR A 37 29.03 -20.07 -5.03
CA THR A 37 29.64 -18.76 -4.72
C THR A 37 28.56 -17.71 -4.46
N GLU A 38 28.92 -16.64 -3.73
CA GLU A 38 28.02 -15.49 -3.50
C GLU A 38 27.54 -14.85 -4.81
N GLU A 39 28.40 -14.75 -5.82
CA GLU A 39 28.04 -14.26 -7.16
C GLU A 39 26.94 -15.10 -7.82
N LYS A 40 26.99 -16.43 -7.67
CA LYS A 40 25.95 -17.32 -8.21
C LYS A 40 24.64 -17.21 -7.43
N VAL A 41 24.72 -17.00 -6.11
CA VAL A 41 23.53 -16.73 -5.27
C VAL A 41 22.82 -15.48 -5.75
N LEU A 42 23.56 -14.38 -5.95
CA LEU A 42 23.01 -13.12 -6.46
C LEU A 42 22.41 -13.29 -7.85
N MET A 43 23.10 -13.99 -8.76
CA MET A 43 22.58 -14.30 -10.09
C MET A 43 21.22 -15.02 -10.05
N TYR A 44 21.06 -16.03 -9.19
CA TYR A 44 19.79 -16.75 -9.04
C TYR A 44 18.70 -15.87 -8.42
N GLN A 45 19.04 -15.05 -7.43
CA GLN A 45 18.09 -14.12 -6.81
C GLN A 45 17.61 -13.05 -7.79
N ASP A 46 18.52 -12.44 -8.55
CA ASP A 46 18.20 -11.43 -9.56
C ASP A 46 17.30 -12.02 -10.65
N TYR A 47 17.61 -13.23 -11.13
CA TYR A 47 16.79 -13.94 -12.11
C TYR A 47 15.36 -14.20 -11.61
N LEU A 48 15.20 -14.56 -10.33
CA LEU A 48 13.89 -14.80 -9.71
C LEU A 48 13.14 -13.49 -9.38
N PHE A 49 13.84 -12.37 -9.24
CA PHE A 49 13.25 -11.07 -8.95
C PHE A 49 12.52 -10.45 -10.15
N GLU A 50 12.90 -10.83 -11.37
CA GLU A 50 12.23 -10.37 -12.59
C GLU A 50 10.73 -10.75 -12.60
N ASN A 51 9.89 -9.95 -13.24
CA ASN A 51 8.45 -10.21 -13.30
C ASN A 51 8.14 -11.36 -14.27
N ARG A 52 8.06 -12.59 -13.75
CA ARG A 52 7.95 -13.83 -14.53
C ARG A 52 6.55 -14.46 -14.49
N LEU A 53 5.53 -13.65 -14.70
CA LEU A 53 4.13 -14.07 -14.65
C LEU A 53 3.87 -15.29 -15.57
N ASP A 54 4.35 -15.24 -16.81
CA ASP A 54 4.12 -16.31 -17.78
C ASP A 54 4.78 -17.63 -17.35
N THR A 55 5.93 -17.56 -16.68
CA THR A 55 6.60 -18.74 -16.12
C THR A 55 5.77 -19.34 -14.97
N VAL A 56 5.15 -18.52 -14.13
CA VAL A 56 4.24 -19.01 -13.09
C VAL A 56 2.99 -19.65 -13.72
N MET A 57 2.44 -19.07 -14.78
CA MET A 57 1.33 -19.67 -15.53
C MET A 57 1.69 -21.05 -16.11
N GLN A 58 2.90 -21.21 -16.63
CA GLN A 58 3.39 -22.53 -17.08
C GLN A 58 3.45 -23.55 -15.93
N PHE A 59 3.88 -23.16 -14.73
CA PHE A 59 3.81 -24.06 -13.56
C PHE A 59 2.39 -24.47 -13.19
N ILE A 60 1.42 -23.56 -13.37
CA ILE A 60 -0.01 -23.84 -13.19
C ILE A 60 -0.48 -24.85 -14.24
N ASP A 61 -0.12 -24.67 -15.51
CA ASP A 61 -0.48 -25.57 -16.61
C ASP A 61 0.06 -26.99 -16.40
N MET A 62 1.30 -27.09 -15.93
CA MET A 62 1.96 -28.34 -15.55
C MET A 62 1.40 -28.98 -14.27
N ASN A 63 0.43 -28.33 -13.61
CA ASN A 63 -0.18 -28.75 -12.35
C ASN A 63 0.84 -29.03 -11.23
N ARG A 64 1.88 -28.21 -11.13
CA ARG A 64 2.99 -28.37 -10.18
C ARG A 64 2.67 -27.69 -8.84
N LEU A 65 1.76 -28.25 -8.04
CA LEU A 65 1.38 -27.65 -6.76
C LEU A 65 2.56 -27.49 -5.78
N HIS A 66 3.48 -28.47 -5.74
CA HIS A 66 4.58 -28.51 -4.76
C HIS A 66 5.57 -27.32 -4.88
N ILE A 67 5.65 -26.68 -6.04
CA ILE A 67 6.56 -25.54 -6.26
C ILE A 67 5.94 -24.21 -5.80
N MET A 68 4.61 -24.13 -5.67
CA MET A 68 3.90 -22.89 -5.37
C MET A 68 4.38 -22.18 -4.09
N PRO A 69 4.68 -22.90 -2.97
CA PRO A 69 5.26 -22.27 -1.78
C PRO A 69 6.63 -21.62 -2.03
N LEU A 70 7.45 -22.21 -2.90
CA LEU A 70 8.75 -21.66 -3.26
C LEU A 70 8.58 -20.44 -4.15
N LEU A 71 7.63 -20.46 -5.09
CA LEU A 71 7.30 -19.30 -5.92
C LEU A 71 6.77 -18.12 -5.07
N VAL A 72 6.06 -18.39 -3.97
CA VAL A 72 5.69 -17.38 -2.97
C VAL A 72 6.93 -16.88 -2.20
N LYS A 73 7.74 -17.79 -1.65
CA LYS A 73 8.95 -17.48 -0.87
C LYS A 73 9.93 -16.59 -1.65
N TYR A 74 10.14 -16.91 -2.94
CA TYR A 74 11.04 -16.18 -3.84
C TYR A 74 10.35 -15.06 -4.63
N ARG A 75 9.11 -14.68 -4.26
CA ARG A 75 8.39 -13.49 -4.75
C ARG A 75 7.97 -13.50 -6.24
N LEU A 76 7.93 -14.68 -6.87
CA LEU A 76 7.33 -14.84 -8.20
C LEU A 76 5.79 -14.78 -8.12
N ILE A 77 5.22 -15.35 -7.06
CA ILE A 77 3.82 -15.16 -6.67
C ILE A 77 3.78 -14.08 -5.60
N LYS A 78 3.06 -12.99 -5.86
CA LYS A 78 3.01 -11.79 -5.01
C LYS A 78 1.61 -11.19 -4.99
N LYS A 79 1.34 -10.30 -4.01
CA LYS A 79 0.04 -9.60 -3.90
C LYS A 79 -0.41 -8.96 -5.22
N SER A 80 0.51 -8.45 -6.03
CA SER A 80 0.20 -7.76 -7.28
C SER A 80 -0.21 -8.67 -8.45
N ASN A 81 0.06 -9.99 -8.40
CA ASN A 81 -0.24 -10.90 -9.51
C ASN A 81 -1.05 -12.14 -9.13
N ILE A 82 -1.24 -12.41 -7.84
CA ILE A 82 -1.91 -13.61 -7.33
C ILE A 82 -3.35 -13.76 -7.83
N LEU A 83 -4.07 -12.66 -8.05
CA LEU A 83 -5.42 -12.71 -8.61
C LEU A 83 -5.42 -13.26 -10.02
N LYS A 84 -4.61 -12.67 -10.91
CA LYS A 84 -4.51 -13.09 -12.30
C LYS A 84 -4.11 -14.56 -12.41
N LEU A 85 -3.24 -15.02 -11.50
CA LEU A 85 -2.87 -16.43 -11.39
C LEU A 85 -4.02 -17.32 -10.88
N THR A 86 -4.81 -16.83 -9.93
CA THR A 86 -5.98 -17.55 -9.39
C THR A 86 -7.07 -17.70 -10.45
N GLU A 87 -7.37 -16.63 -11.20
CA GLU A 87 -8.31 -16.64 -12.32
C GLU A 87 -7.84 -17.59 -13.43
N TYR A 88 -6.55 -17.51 -13.79
CA TYR A 88 -5.94 -18.41 -14.77
C TYR A 88 -6.04 -19.89 -14.33
N ALA A 89 -5.74 -20.19 -13.06
CA ALA A 89 -5.88 -21.54 -12.51
C ALA A 89 -7.34 -22.03 -12.56
N ARG A 90 -8.30 -21.16 -12.26
CA ARG A 90 -9.74 -21.46 -12.34
C ARG A 90 -10.17 -21.79 -13.77
N GLU A 91 -9.82 -20.95 -14.74
CA GLU A 91 -10.18 -21.12 -16.15
C GLU A 91 -9.61 -22.42 -16.73
N ASN A 92 -8.38 -22.77 -16.32
CA ASN A 92 -7.72 -24.01 -16.69
C ASN A 92 -8.03 -25.21 -15.78
N ARG A 93 -9.05 -25.09 -14.90
CA ARG A 93 -9.54 -26.15 -14.00
C ARG A 93 -8.48 -26.76 -13.08
N LYS A 94 -7.50 -25.97 -12.65
CA LYS A 94 -6.43 -26.35 -11.71
C LYS A 94 -6.87 -26.07 -10.27
N LEU A 95 -7.83 -26.85 -9.77
CA LEU A 95 -8.55 -26.54 -8.52
C LEU A 95 -7.66 -26.52 -7.27
N ASP A 96 -6.71 -27.46 -7.12
CA ASP A 96 -5.82 -27.51 -5.96
C ASP A 96 -4.89 -26.29 -5.90
N ILE A 97 -4.36 -25.89 -7.06
CA ILE A 97 -3.52 -24.70 -7.18
C ILE A 97 -4.35 -23.44 -6.97
N MET A 98 -5.58 -23.38 -7.50
CA MET A 98 -6.51 -22.27 -7.24
C MET A 98 -6.77 -22.13 -5.73
N SER A 99 -7.04 -23.23 -5.01
CA SER A 99 -7.25 -23.20 -3.55
C SER A 99 -6.01 -22.68 -2.83
N TYR A 100 -4.83 -23.17 -3.20
CA TYR A 100 -3.57 -22.70 -2.64
C TYR A 100 -3.36 -21.20 -2.88
N LEU A 101 -3.60 -20.71 -4.09
CA LEU A 101 -3.45 -19.29 -4.43
C LEU A 101 -4.47 -18.41 -3.68
N MET A 102 -5.68 -18.89 -3.43
CA MET A 102 -6.66 -18.18 -2.60
C MET A 102 -6.19 -18.05 -1.15
N GLU A 103 -5.66 -19.14 -0.58
CA GLU A 103 -5.09 -19.13 0.78
C GLU A 103 -3.87 -18.22 0.89
N ALA A 104 -2.93 -18.33 -0.05
CA ALA A 104 -1.75 -17.47 -0.12
C ALA A 104 -2.15 -15.99 -0.32
N GLY A 105 -3.19 -15.71 -1.11
CA GLY A 105 -3.75 -14.37 -1.27
C GLY A 105 -4.30 -13.80 0.03
N ASN A 106 -4.97 -14.63 0.84
CA ASN A 106 -5.41 -14.23 2.17
C ASN A 106 -4.23 -13.97 3.13
N GLN A 107 -3.17 -14.76 3.05
CA GLN A 107 -1.95 -14.53 3.84
C GLN A 107 -1.25 -13.22 3.43
N PHE A 108 -1.16 -12.92 2.13
CA PHE A 108 -0.61 -11.63 1.66
C PHE A 108 -1.45 -10.43 2.09
N ARG A 109 -2.76 -10.63 2.31
CA ARG A 109 -3.65 -9.59 2.84
C ARG A 109 -3.44 -9.35 4.33
N THR A 110 -3.21 -10.42 5.10
CA THR A 110 -3.03 -10.32 6.56
C THR A 110 -1.60 -10.05 6.99
N GLN A 111 -0.61 -10.27 6.12
CA GLN A 111 0.77 -9.86 6.37
C GLN A 111 0.85 -8.33 6.49
N PRO A 112 1.44 -7.80 7.58
CA PRO A 112 1.68 -6.37 7.70
C PRO A 112 2.46 -5.89 6.48
N ARG A 113 1.99 -4.82 5.82
CA ARG A 113 2.85 -4.10 4.87
C ARG A 113 4.00 -3.51 5.67
N GLN A 114 5.12 -4.23 5.75
CA GLN A 114 6.34 -3.68 6.29
C GLN A 114 6.74 -2.52 5.40
N MET A 115 6.58 -1.32 5.94
CA MET A 115 7.07 -0.11 5.35
C MET A 115 8.59 -0.15 5.49
N ASP A 116 9.26 -0.90 4.60
CA ASP A 116 10.71 -0.85 4.45
C ASP A 116 11.06 0.59 4.07
N VAL A 117 11.40 1.35 5.12
CA VAL A 117 12.02 2.67 5.15
C VAL A 117 11.40 3.65 4.16
N VAL A 118 10.51 4.51 4.67
CA VAL A 118 9.97 5.66 3.93
C VAL A 118 11.11 6.48 3.32
N THR A 119 11.26 6.29 2.00
CA THR A 119 11.67 7.25 0.95
C THR A 119 13.13 7.64 0.76
N LYS A 120 13.62 7.34 -0.44
CA LYS A 120 14.09 8.41 -1.34
C LYS A 120 12.84 9.14 -1.84
N PHE A 121 12.62 10.38 -1.38
CA PHE A 121 11.63 11.27 -2.00
C PHE A 121 12.07 11.52 -3.44
N VAL A 122 11.15 11.55 -4.41
CA VAL A 122 11.52 11.85 -5.80
C VAL A 122 12.22 13.22 -5.79
N LYS A 123 13.47 13.25 -6.29
CA LYS A 123 14.32 14.44 -6.30
C LYS A 123 13.60 15.59 -7.00
N GLY A 124 13.19 16.58 -6.22
CA GLY A 124 12.52 17.79 -6.68
C GLY A 124 12.14 18.65 -5.48
N LYS A 125 13.15 19.35 -4.93
CA LYS A 125 13.10 20.26 -3.78
C LYS A 125 11.71 20.85 -3.49
N SER A 126 11.09 20.47 -2.37
CA SER A 126 10.29 21.44 -1.63
C SER A 126 11.28 22.44 -1.04
N SER A 127 11.44 23.60 -1.68
CA SER A 127 12.22 24.73 -1.18
C SER A 127 11.44 25.54 -0.14
N LEU A 128 10.41 24.95 0.49
CA LEU A 128 9.60 25.65 1.47
C LEU A 128 10.36 25.75 2.79
N PRO A 129 10.42 26.95 3.41
CA PRO A 129 11.01 27.10 4.72
C PRO A 129 10.29 26.18 5.72
N VAL A 130 11.07 25.42 6.47
CA VAL A 130 10.58 24.52 7.50
C VAL A 130 10.41 25.31 8.78
N VAL A 131 9.25 25.16 9.43
CA VAL A 131 9.04 25.74 10.76
C VAL A 131 9.69 24.83 11.79
N GLU A 132 10.60 25.40 12.57
CA GLU A 132 11.27 24.72 13.67
C GLU A 132 10.32 24.46 14.82
N LYS A 133 10.61 23.44 15.63
CA LYS A 133 9.75 23.03 16.74
C LYS A 133 9.47 24.14 17.75
N SER A 134 10.42 25.06 17.97
CA SER A 134 10.26 26.25 18.82
C SER A 134 9.18 27.21 18.34
N ASP A 135 8.86 27.19 17.05
CA ASP A 135 8.00 28.17 16.39
C ASP A 135 6.66 27.58 15.94
N TYR A 136 6.32 26.36 16.38
CA TYR A 136 5.01 25.75 16.11
C TYR A 136 3.83 26.63 16.57
N SER A 137 4.01 27.41 17.64
CA SER A 137 3.02 28.40 18.10
C SER A 137 2.74 29.53 17.12
N ARG A 138 3.64 29.77 16.16
CA ARG A 138 3.56 30.83 15.15
C ARG A 138 3.33 30.29 13.74
N ALA A 139 3.31 28.97 13.57
CA ALA A 139 3.08 28.32 12.29
C ALA A 139 1.73 28.72 11.69
N ARG A 140 1.71 28.95 10.38
CA ARG A 140 0.55 29.39 9.59
C ARG A 140 0.10 28.29 8.63
N ALA A 141 -1.15 28.39 8.17
CA ALA A 141 -1.64 27.49 7.14
C ALA A 141 -0.77 27.58 5.87
N GLY A 142 -0.30 26.43 5.39
CA GLY A 142 0.62 26.31 4.26
C GLY A 142 2.09 26.08 4.66
N ASP A 143 2.47 26.37 5.91
CA ASP A 143 3.81 26.09 6.41
C ASP A 143 4.09 24.57 6.45
N ILE A 144 5.37 24.21 6.36
CA ILE A 144 5.82 22.81 6.41
C ILE A 144 6.56 22.57 7.73
N ILE A 145 6.22 21.49 8.43
CA ILE A 145 7.00 20.95 9.54
C ILE A 145 7.47 19.54 9.21
N TRP A 146 8.54 19.08 9.86
CA TRP A 146 9.04 17.71 9.67
C TRP A 146 8.76 16.90 10.93
N LEU A 147 8.10 15.75 10.75
CA LEU A 147 7.82 14.79 11.81
C LEU A 147 8.08 13.39 11.30
N GLY A 148 8.43 12.48 12.21
CA GLY A 148 8.53 11.06 11.95
C GLY A 148 9.91 10.45 12.20
N ARG A 149 9.95 9.12 12.34
CA ARG A 149 11.20 8.35 12.55
C ARG A 149 12.14 8.48 11.37
N THR A 150 11.59 8.46 10.16
CA THR A 150 12.23 8.97 8.96
C THR A 150 11.49 10.26 8.62
N PRO A 151 12.07 11.43 8.94
CA PRO A 151 11.34 12.69 8.88
C PRO A 151 10.64 12.89 7.54
N ALA A 152 9.34 13.14 7.59
CA ALA A 152 8.51 13.45 6.44
C ALA A 152 7.91 14.86 6.59
N PRO A 153 7.70 15.60 5.48
CA PRO A 153 7.11 16.92 5.54
C PRO A 153 5.58 16.84 5.69
N TRP A 154 5.07 17.65 6.62
CA TRP A 154 3.66 17.81 6.95
C TRP A 154 3.25 19.26 6.74
N LYS A 155 2.20 19.49 5.98
CA LYS A 155 1.59 20.79 5.74
C LYS A 155 0.67 21.16 6.90
N VAL A 156 0.87 22.33 7.47
CA VAL A 156 -0.03 22.92 8.46
C VAL A 156 -1.29 23.39 7.74
N LEU A 157 -2.45 22.87 8.12
CA LEU A 157 -3.76 23.30 7.62
C LEU A 157 -4.41 24.34 8.52
N GLU A 158 -4.23 24.19 9.83
CA GLU A 158 -4.80 25.09 10.85
C GLU A 158 -3.89 25.10 12.07
N ASN A 159 -3.74 26.27 12.69
CA ASN A 159 -3.09 26.41 13.98
C ASN A 159 -4.09 27.09 14.92
N LYS A 160 -4.62 26.34 15.89
CA LYS A 160 -5.69 26.83 16.77
C LYS A 160 -5.71 26.08 18.09
N GLY A 161 -5.65 26.82 19.20
CA GLY A 161 -5.82 26.25 20.54
C GLY A 161 -4.64 25.40 21.02
N GLY A 162 -3.40 25.80 20.69
CA GLY A 162 -2.19 25.06 21.09
C GLY A 162 -1.96 23.76 20.32
N ARG A 163 -2.62 23.61 19.17
CA ARG A 163 -2.51 22.44 18.31
C ARG A 163 -2.53 22.81 16.84
N LEU A 164 -1.84 21.99 16.05
CA LEU A 164 -1.79 22.04 14.60
C LEU A 164 -2.69 20.96 14.03
N LEU A 165 -3.48 21.28 13.01
CA LEU A 165 -4.01 20.29 12.07
C LEU A 165 -2.98 20.11 10.96
N LEU A 166 -2.48 18.90 10.80
CA LEU A 166 -1.43 18.56 9.85
C LEU A 166 -1.97 17.64 8.78
N LEU A 167 -1.49 17.81 7.54
CA LEU A 167 -1.73 16.92 6.41
C LEU A 167 -0.38 16.52 5.82
N SER A 168 -0.20 15.23 5.55
CA SER A 168 1.00 14.75 4.83
C SER A 168 1.17 15.51 3.51
N GLU A 169 2.37 16.02 3.25
CA GLU A 169 2.60 16.75 2.00
C GLU A 169 2.57 15.83 0.79
N TYR A 170 3.03 14.58 1.00
CA TYR A 170 3.05 13.52 0.01
C TYR A 170 1.94 12.50 0.27
N VAL A 171 1.53 11.82 -0.79
CA VAL A 171 0.81 10.55 -0.69
C VAL A 171 1.79 9.49 -0.19
N LEU A 172 1.52 8.94 0.98
CA LEU A 172 2.47 8.09 1.70
C LEU A 172 2.36 6.60 1.33
N ASP A 173 1.17 6.15 0.91
CA ASP A 173 0.88 4.77 0.51
C ASP A 173 -0.21 4.78 -0.58
N CYS A 174 -0.43 3.65 -1.27
CA CYS A 174 -1.52 3.44 -2.22
C CYS A 174 -2.27 2.14 -1.87
N LEU A 175 -3.55 2.29 -1.53
CA LEU A 175 -4.39 1.23 -0.99
C LEU A 175 -5.84 1.39 -1.47
N PRO A 176 -6.61 0.29 -1.60
CA PRO A 176 -8.06 0.40 -1.70
C PRO A 176 -8.62 1.00 -0.40
N PHE A 177 -9.78 1.65 -0.49
CA PHE A 177 -10.46 2.18 0.69
C PHE A 177 -10.95 1.03 1.61
N GLU A 178 -11.50 -0.03 1.00
CA GLU A 178 -11.88 -1.29 1.63
C GLU A 178 -11.22 -2.49 0.90
N ASP A 179 -10.36 -3.24 1.60
CA ASP A 179 -9.75 -4.50 1.13
C ASP A 179 -10.69 -5.66 1.48
N PHE A 180 -11.62 -5.97 0.58
CA PHE A 180 -12.53 -7.11 0.68
C PHE A 180 -12.46 -7.99 -0.58
N TYR A 181 -12.46 -9.30 -0.36
CA TYR A 181 -12.59 -10.30 -1.40
C TYR A 181 -14.05 -10.77 -1.50
N ASP A 182 -14.76 -10.29 -2.51
CA ASP A 182 -15.98 -10.94 -2.98
C ASP A 182 -15.91 -11.13 -4.49
N PRO A 183 -15.69 -12.36 -4.97
CA PRO A 183 -15.69 -12.66 -6.39
C PRO A 183 -17.05 -12.41 -7.06
N PHE A 184 -18.10 -12.11 -6.30
CA PHE A 184 -19.46 -11.89 -6.80
C PHE A 184 -20.00 -10.45 -6.61
N TYR A 185 -19.21 -9.50 -6.08
CA TYR A 185 -19.53 -8.07 -5.89
C TYR A 185 -20.87 -7.73 -5.17
N PHE A 186 -21.69 -8.73 -4.82
CA PHE A 186 -23.06 -8.58 -4.36
C PHE A 186 -23.18 -8.57 -2.83
N SER A 187 -22.11 -8.92 -2.10
CA SER A 187 -22.05 -8.88 -0.63
C SER A 187 -21.55 -7.54 -0.07
N MET A 188 -21.41 -6.49 -0.90
CA MET A 188 -20.96 -5.18 -0.43
C MET A 188 -22.03 -4.51 0.44
N SER A 189 -21.89 -4.65 1.75
CA SER A 189 -22.79 -4.01 2.72
C SER A 189 -22.40 -2.54 2.89
N PHE A 190 -23.39 -1.64 2.81
CA PHE A 190 -23.25 -0.19 2.99
C PHE A 190 -22.40 0.20 4.20
N ASP A 191 -22.49 -0.55 5.31
CA ASP A 191 -21.73 -0.23 6.51
C ASP A 191 -20.21 -0.35 6.34
N ARG A 192 -19.70 -1.23 5.47
CA ARG A 192 -18.25 -1.41 5.28
C ARG A 192 -17.59 -0.24 4.56
N THR A 193 -18.37 0.55 3.83
CA THR A 193 -17.84 1.73 3.13
C THR A 193 -17.72 2.93 4.08
N ARG A 194 -18.28 2.86 5.28
CA ARG A 194 -18.23 3.96 6.27
C ARG A 194 -16.88 3.96 6.98
N TRP A 195 -16.39 5.16 7.32
CA TRP A 195 -15.06 5.36 7.88
C TRP A 195 -14.72 4.41 9.06
N PRO A 196 -15.57 4.25 10.09
CA PRO A 196 -15.27 3.41 11.25
C PRO A 196 -14.95 1.95 10.93
N PHE A 197 -15.50 1.43 9.84
CA PHE A 197 -15.40 0.04 9.43
C PHE A 197 -14.38 -0.19 8.31
N SER A 198 -13.78 0.88 7.78
CA SER A 198 -12.89 0.78 6.62
C SER A 198 -11.54 0.15 6.94
N THR A 199 -11.00 -0.65 6.00
CA THR A 199 -9.63 -1.19 6.10
C THR A 199 -8.59 -0.09 6.07
N ILE A 200 -8.81 0.98 5.30
CA ILE A 200 -7.87 2.10 5.22
C ILE A 200 -7.71 2.79 6.58
N ARG A 201 -8.80 2.98 7.34
CA ARG A 201 -8.74 3.48 8.72
C ARG A 201 -7.90 2.56 9.61
N ARG A 202 -8.16 1.24 9.55
CA ARG A 202 -7.40 0.24 10.34
C ARG A 202 -5.92 0.27 9.99
N HIS A 203 -5.58 0.40 8.71
CA HIS A 203 -4.20 0.49 8.25
C HIS A 203 -3.51 1.73 8.83
N ILE A 204 -4.05 2.92 8.57
CA ILE A 204 -3.36 4.17 8.95
C ILE A 204 -3.27 4.38 10.47
N ASN A 205 -4.13 3.72 11.26
CA ASN A 205 -4.13 3.80 12.73
C ASN A 205 -3.45 2.61 13.44
N SER A 206 -2.90 1.64 12.70
CA SER A 206 -2.19 0.50 13.28
C SER A 206 -0.68 0.60 13.05
N ASP A 207 -0.07 -0.36 12.36
CA ASP A 207 1.38 -0.43 12.14
C ASP A 207 1.90 0.75 11.32
N PHE A 208 1.06 1.32 10.46
CA PHE A 208 1.39 2.54 9.71
C PHE A 208 1.65 3.72 10.64
N TYR A 209 0.73 4.03 11.55
CA TYR A 209 0.91 5.07 12.58
C TYR A 209 2.14 4.76 13.44
N ASN A 210 2.29 3.50 13.84
CA ASN A 210 3.34 3.09 14.75
C ASN A 210 4.75 3.18 14.16
N SER A 211 4.89 2.99 12.84
CA SER A 211 6.15 3.07 12.11
C SER A 211 6.48 4.50 11.66
N LEU A 212 5.48 5.36 11.45
CA LEU A 212 5.68 6.70 10.91
C LEU A 212 6.25 7.69 11.92
N LEU A 213 5.70 7.71 13.15
CA LEU A 213 6.05 8.68 14.19
C LEU A 213 6.98 8.09 15.26
N THR A 214 7.82 8.94 15.84
CA THR A 214 8.58 8.62 17.06
C THR A 214 7.65 8.53 18.27
N GLU A 215 8.06 7.85 19.34
CA GLU A 215 7.22 7.75 20.54
C GLU A 215 6.89 9.13 21.14
N GLU A 216 7.85 10.05 21.18
CA GLU A 216 7.64 11.42 21.65
C GLU A 216 6.61 12.19 20.81
N GLU A 217 6.60 12.00 19.49
CA GLU A 217 5.62 12.61 18.60
C GLU A 217 4.23 12.01 18.79
N LYS A 218 4.15 10.68 18.96
CA LYS A 218 2.87 9.99 19.22
C LYS A 218 2.17 10.51 20.46
N HIS A 219 2.91 10.83 21.52
CA HIS A 219 2.36 11.43 22.74
C HIS A 219 1.73 12.81 22.51
N ARG A 220 2.11 13.51 21.44
CA ARG A 220 1.54 14.81 21.06
C ARG A 220 0.35 14.69 20.10
N VAL A 221 0.07 13.50 19.56
CA VAL A 221 -1.07 13.28 18.66
C VAL A 221 -2.37 13.15 19.45
N GLU A 222 -3.30 14.06 19.16
CA GLU A 222 -4.64 14.01 19.75
C GLU A 222 -5.49 12.90 19.15
N SER A 223 -6.34 12.31 19.99
CA SER A 223 -7.41 11.44 19.55
C SER A 223 -8.59 12.25 19.03
N VAL A 224 -9.18 11.79 17.95
CA VAL A 224 -10.47 12.27 17.45
C VAL A 224 -11.43 11.10 17.32
N TYR A 225 -12.72 11.41 17.23
CA TYR A 225 -13.78 10.43 17.01
C TYR A 225 -14.49 10.79 15.72
N ILE A 226 -14.45 9.90 14.74
CA ILE A 226 -15.12 10.10 13.46
C ILE A 226 -16.30 9.13 13.37
N SER A 227 -17.50 9.71 13.34
CA SER A 227 -18.74 8.97 13.22
C SER A 227 -18.95 8.44 11.81
N ALA A 228 -19.91 7.52 11.70
CA ALA A 228 -20.18 6.84 10.47
C ALA A 228 -20.97 7.71 9.45
N ASP A 229 -21.41 8.91 9.83
CA ASP A 229 -21.94 9.99 8.99
C ASP A 229 -20.89 11.08 8.65
N ASP A 230 -19.60 10.77 8.81
CA ASP A 230 -18.48 11.64 8.44
C ASP A 230 -18.36 12.91 9.32
N ARG A 231 -18.75 12.86 10.59
CA ARG A 231 -18.56 13.98 11.54
C ARG A 231 -17.39 13.70 12.48
N LEU A 232 -16.52 14.70 12.62
CA LEU A 232 -15.35 14.65 13.50
C LEU A 232 -15.64 15.40 14.81
N THR A 233 -15.39 14.73 15.95
CA THR A 233 -15.49 15.31 17.30
C THR A 233 -14.24 14.98 18.12
N PHE A 234 -14.00 15.74 19.20
CA PHE A 234 -12.93 15.44 20.18
C PHE A 234 -13.45 14.67 21.38
N GLU A 235 -14.76 14.50 21.47
CA GLU A 235 -15.42 13.72 22.52
C GLU A 235 -15.91 12.37 21.96
N PRO A 236 -15.85 11.29 22.77
CA PRO A 236 -16.35 9.99 22.38
C PRO A 236 -17.84 10.03 21.97
N ARG A 237 -18.20 9.17 21.01
CA ARG A 237 -19.58 8.93 20.58
C ARG A 237 -19.81 7.43 20.37
N GLU A 238 -21.03 6.96 20.59
CA GLU A 238 -21.37 5.53 20.44
C GLU A 238 -21.14 5.01 19.01
N ASP A 239 -21.38 5.84 18.00
CA ASP A 239 -21.28 5.50 16.57
C ASP A 239 -19.92 5.86 15.93
N ALA A 240 -18.96 6.31 16.75
CA ALA A 240 -17.64 6.73 16.31
C ALA A 240 -16.55 5.83 16.86
N LYS A 241 -15.39 5.83 16.21
CA LYS A 241 -14.19 5.15 16.69
C LYS A 241 -13.09 6.17 16.93
N GLU A 242 -12.25 5.87 17.92
CA GLU A 242 -11.08 6.68 18.22
C GLU A 242 -10.05 6.54 17.10
N ASP A 243 -9.56 7.68 16.61
CA ASP A 243 -8.59 7.78 15.54
C ASP A 243 -7.45 8.72 15.94
N LYS A 244 -6.22 8.32 15.63
CA LYS A 244 -5.02 9.16 15.71
C LYS A 244 -4.72 9.83 14.37
N MET A 245 -4.96 9.11 13.28
CA MET A 245 -4.85 9.60 11.91
C MET A 245 -6.16 9.39 11.16
N PHE A 246 -6.47 10.31 10.26
CA PHE A 246 -7.68 10.26 9.44
C PHE A 246 -7.44 10.81 8.04
N LEU A 247 -8.39 10.61 7.14
CA LEU A 247 -8.41 11.28 5.83
C LEU A 247 -9.30 12.52 5.92
N LEU A 248 -8.99 13.57 5.16
CA LEU A 248 -9.87 14.74 5.12
C LEU A 248 -11.21 14.39 4.47
N SER A 249 -12.28 15.02 4.94
CA SER A 249 -13.57 15.09 4.23
C SER A 249 -13.49 16.07 3.06
N ARG A 250 -14.50 16.06 2.19
CA ARG A 250 -14.67 17.08 1.14
C ARG A 250 -14.72 18.48 1.74
N SER A 251 -15.55 18.70 2.76
CA SER A 251 -15.74 20.02 3.37
C SER A 251 -14.47 20.55 4.02
N GLU A 252 -13.70 19.70 4.71
CA GLU A 252 -12.38 20.07 5.25
C GLU A 252 -11.39 20.37 4.12
N THR A 253 -11.39 19.57 3.06
CA THR A 253 -10.52 19.77 1.90
C THR A 253 -10.84 21.09 1.19
N GLU A 254 -12.12 21.44 1.01
CA GLU A 254 -12.55 22.72 0.46
C GLU A 254 -12.16 23.90 1.37
N LYS A 255 -12.29 23.75 2.69
CA LYS A 255 -11.91 24.76 3.68
C LYS A 255 -10.41 25.06 3.65
N TYR A 256 -9.57 24.01 3.69
CA TYR A 256 -8.13 24.16 3.91
C TYR A 256 -7.31 24.18 2.62
N LEU A 257 -7.77 23.51 1.55
CA LEU A 257 -7.11 23.43 0.24
C LEU A 257 -7.99 24.04 -0.86
N LYS A 258 -8.07 25.38 -0.83
CA LYS A 258 -9.04 26.16 -1.62
C LYS A 258 -8.92 26.01 -3.13
N THR A 259 -7.71 25.77 -3.64
CA THR A 259 -7.44 25.71 -5.10
C THR A 259 -7.19 24.28 -5.56
N GLU A 260 -7.50 23.97 -6.82
CA GLU A 260 -7.18 22.65 -7.42
C GLU A 260 -5.68 22.35 -7.27
N LYS A 261 -4.81 23.34 -7.54
CA LYS A 261 -3.36 23.21 -7.39
C LYS A 261 -2.94 22.83 -5.96
N SER A 262 -3.56 23.41 -4.94
CA SER A 262 -3.27 23.06 -3.54
C SER A 262 -3.71 21.64 -3.14
N ARG A 263 -4.62 21.04 -3.91
CA ARG A 263 -5.13 19.68 -3.69
C ARG A 263 -4.31 18.61 -4.41
N VAL A 264 -3.43 18.98 -5.33
CA VAL A 264 -2.48 18.05 -5.96
C VAL A 264 -1.40 17.66 -4.95
N ALA A 265 -1.05 16.37 -4.90
CA ALA A 265 -0.09 15.82 -3.94
C ALA A 265 0.93 14.90 -4.63
N PRO A 266 2.25 15.14 -4.46
CA PRO A 266 3.29 14.26 -4.97
C PRO A 266 3.26 12.89 -4.27
N VAL A 267 3.81 11.86 -4.92
CA VAL A 267 3.87 10.49 -4.38
C VAL A 267 5.21 10.15 -3.77
N THR A 268 5.19 9.33 -2.73
CA THR A 268 6.41 8.65 -2.25
C THR A 268 6.78 7.48 -3.17
N SER A 269 8.06 7.12 -3.21
CA SER A 269 8.53 5.91 -3.90
C SER A 269 7.94 4.62 -3.32
N PHE A 270 7.53 4.63 -2.06
CA PHE A 270 6.79 3.54 -1.44
C PHE A 270 5.39 3.38 -2.06
N ALA A 271 4.64 4.48 -2.18
CA ALA A 271 3.33 4.48 -2.82
C ALA A 271 3.41 4.03 -4.30
N THR A 272 4.45 4.43 -5.04
CA THR A 272 4.66 4.01 -6.44
C THR A 272 4.80 2.50 -6.62
N ARG A 273 5.40 1.77 -5.67
CA ARG A 273 5.54 0.30 -5.75
C ARG A 273 4.21 -0.44 -5.72
N SER A 274 3.17 0.18 -5.16
CA SER A 274 1.83 -0.39 -5.05
C SER A 274 0.90 0.06 -6.18
N MET A 275 1.33 1.00 -7.02
CA MET A 275 0.53 1.45 -8.17
C MET A 275 0.72 0.48 -9.34
N LEU A 276 -0.31 -0.32 -9.61
CA LEU A 276 -0.36 -1.22 -10.78
C LEU A 276 -0.34 -0.47 -12.13
N TYR A 277 -0.47 0.86 -12.12
CA TYR A 277 -0.49 1.69 -13.31
C TYR A 277 0.72 2.63 -13.33
N GLU A 278 1.66 2.38 -14.25
CA GLU A 278 2.75 3.29 -14.67
C GLU A 278 2.25 4.60 -15.30
N ARG A 279 0.96 4.95 -15.17
CA ARG A 279 0.29 6.04 -15.89
C ARG A 279 0.13 7.35 -15.10
N PHE A 280 0.59 7.43 -13.86
CA PHE A 280 0.49 8.66 -13.09
C PHE A 280 1.80 9.44 -13.13
N GLU A 281 1.81 10.52 -13.90
CA GLU A 281 2.85 11.53 -13.94
C GLU A 281 3.06 12.13 -12.53
N ASN A 282 3.91 11.52 -11.70
CA ASN A 282 4.44 12.01 -10.41
C ASN A 282 3.44 12.45 -9.30
N TYR A 283 2.13 12.44 -9.56
CA TYR A 283 1.07 12.85 -8.63
C TYR A 283 0.03 11.73 -8.51
N ALA A 284 -0.39 11.42 -7.29
CA ALA A 284 -1.45 10.43 -7.07
C ALA A 284 -2.79 11.09 -6.83
N TYR A 285 -3.81 10.40 -7.31
CA TYR A 285 -5.18 10.60 -6.85
C TYR A 285 -5.26 10.11 -5.42
N TRP A 286 -6.00 10.76 -4.53
CA TRP A 286 -6.01 10.38 -3.11
C TRP A 286 -7.40 10.44 -2.49
N TRP A 287 -7.62 9.52 -1.56
CA TRP A 287 -8.92 9.28 -0.93
C TRP A 287 -9.37 10.42 -0.02
N LEU A 288 -10.68 10.66 0.00
CA LEU A 288 -11.37 11.40 1.05
C LEU A 288 -12.21 10.43 1.88
N ARG A 289 -12.46 10.74 3.15
CA ARG A 289 -13.38 9.94 3.98
C ARG A 289 -14.85 10.10 3.59
N THR A 290 -15.19 11.17 2.88
CA THR A 290 -16.55 11.50 2.46
C THR A 290 -17.12 10.43 1.52
N PRO A 291 -18.34 9.91 1.78
CA PRO A 291 -19.05 9.01 0.88
C PRO A 291 -19.22 9.57 -0.52
N GLY A 292 -19.19 8.70 -1.54
CA GLY A 292 -19.51 9.06 -2.92
C GLY A 292 -21.00 9.23 -3.17
N GLU A 293 -21.35 9.44 -4.44
CA GLU A 293 -22.74 9.61 -4.88
C GLU A 293 -23.55 8.31 -4.71
N TYR A 294 -22.92 7.17 -4.97
CA TYR A 294 -23.52 5.86 -4.75
C TYR A 294 -23.05 5.22 -3.44
N THR A 295 -23.87 4.32 -2.90
CA THR A 295 -23.73 3.67 -1.58
C THR A 295 -22.38 2.97 -1.34
N VAL A 296 -21.67 2.69 -2.43
CA VAL A 296 -20.45 1.87 -2.46
C VAL A 296 -19.23 2.63 -2.99
N GLU A 297 -19.38 3.93 -3.19
CA GLU A 297 -18.31 4.81 -3.68
C GLU A 297 -17.71 5.66 -2.56
N LYS A 298 -16.48 6.12 -2.80
CA LYS A 298 -15.83 7.14 -1.97
C LYS A 298 -15.37 8.33 -2.79
N MET A 299 -15.46 9.52 -2.21
CA MET A 299 -14.88 10.68 -2.87
C MET A 299 -13.35 10.58 -2.86
N TYR A 300 -12.74 11.07 -3.92
CA TYR A 300 -11.31 11.23 -4.04
C TYR A 300 -10.97 12.50 -4.80
N VAL A 301 -9.71 12.89 -4.71
CA VAL A 301 -9.15 14.01 -5.45
C VAL A 301 -8.43 13.51 -6.70
N LEU A 302 -8.88 13.95 -7.86
CA LEU A 302 -8.35 13.69 -9.19
C LEU A 302 -7.75 14.98 -9.76
N ASN A 303 -6.42 15.10 -9.80
CA ASN A 303 -5.74 16.31 -10.31
C ASN A 303 -6.29 17.61 -9.70
N GLY A 304 -6.58 17.58 -8.39
CA GLY A 304 -7.13 18.72 -7.67
C GLY A 304 -8.65 18.90 -7.75
N ARG A 305 -9.37 18.04 -8.47
CA ARG A 305 -10.85 18.04 -8.56
C ARG A 305 -11.46 16.95 -7.70
N PHE A 306 -12.64 17.21 -7.15
CA PHE A 306 -13.40 16.20 -6.44
C PHE A 306 -14.16 15.31 -7.42
N THR A 307 -14.16 14.00 -7.18
CA THR A 307 -14.93 13.03 -7.96
C THR A 307 -15.25 11.81 -7.09
N SER A 308 -16.34 11.11 -7.40
CA SER A 308 -16.59 9.74 -6.94
C SER A 308 -16.77 8.77 -8.10
N ARG A 309 -16.64 9.22 -9.36
CA ARG A 309 -16.86 8.35 -10.51
C ARG A 309 -15.88 7.19 -10.49
N ASN A 310 -16.43 5.99 -10.69
CA ASN A 310 -15.72 4.72 -10.74
C ASN A 310 -14.94 4.40 -9.46
N SER A 311 -15.26 5.01 -8.29
CA SER A 311 -14.53 4.79 -7.03
C SER A 311 -15.12 3.70 -6.14
N LEU A 312 -15.46 2.56 -6.73
CA LEU A 312 -15.87 1.39 -5.96
C LEU A 312 -14.81 1.11 -4.89
N VAL A 313 -15.24 1.04 -3.63
CA VAL A 313 -14.32 0.99 -2.49
C VAL A 313 -13.58 -0.34 -2.35
N GLY A 314 -13.98 -1.38 -3.09
CA GLY A 314 -13.40 -2.72 -3.08
C GLY A 314 -13.45 -3.45 -4.43
N GLY A 315 -12.66 -4.51 -4.54
CA GLY A 315 -12.44 -5.31 -5.76
C GLY A 315 -11.03 -5.12 -6.32
N ASP A 316 -10.37 -6.23 -6.66
CA ASP A 316 -8.95 -6.25 -7.05
C ASP A 316 -8.63 -5.52 -8.38
N HIS A 317 -9.63 -4.96 -9.07
CA HIS A 317 -9.50 -4.34 -10.39
C HIS A 317 -9.66 -2.82 -10.43
N PHE A 318 -10.10 -2.14 -9.36
CA PHE A 318 -10.41 -0.72 -9.45
C PHE A 318 -9.99 0.06 -8.19
N ASN A 319 -9.03 0.97 -8.37
CA ASN A 319 -8.70 2.10 -7.50
C ASN A 319 -7.76 1.86 -6.30
N PHE A 320 -6.51 1.47 -6.58
CA PHE A 320 -5.43 1.83 -5.66
C PHE A 320 -5.21 3.35 -5.73
N LEU A 321 -5.88 4.11 -4.86
CA LEU A 321 -5.62 5.54 -4.71
C LEU A 321 -4.71 5.80 -3.50
N GLY A 322 -4.14 7.00 -3.52
CA GLY A 322 -3.23 7.51 -2.53
C GLY A 322 -3.86 7.69 -1.17
N VAL A 323 -3.10 7.32 -0.15
CA VAL A 323 -3.37 7.58 1.26
C VAL A 323 -2.63 8.84 1.67
N ARG A 324 -3.40 9.88 2.01
CA ARG A 324 -2.89 11.17 2.45
C ARG A 324 -3.42 11.48 3.87
N PRO A 325 -2.77 10.94 4.91
CA PRO A 325 -3.27 11.08 6.28
C PRO A 325 -3.13 12.51 6.80
N ALA A 326 -4.03 12.86 7.70
CA ALA A 326 -4.06 14.05 8.53
C ALA A 326 -4.19 13.67 10.01
N PHE A 327 -3.71 14.54 10.90
CA PHE A 327 -3.88 14.38 12.35
C PHE A 327 -3.72 15.72 13.09
N TYR A 328 -4.17 15.74 14.34
CA TYR A 328 -3.99 16.89 15.25
C TYR A 328 -2.76 16.67 16.13
N TYR A 329 -1.89 17.69 16.21
CA TYR A 329 -0.63 17.66 16.95
C TYR A 329 -0.52 18.80 17.95
N LYS A 330 -0.37 18.50 19.23
CA LYS A 330 -0.10 19.47 20.30
C LYS A 330 1.36 19.90 20.29
N TYR A 331 1.66 21.15 20.60
CA TYR A 331 3.03 21.65 20.69
C TYR A 331 3.32 22.35 22.01
#